data_AF-A0AAW2SDT4-F1
#
_entry.id   AF-A0AAW2SDT4-F1
#
_cell.length_a   1.000
_cell.length_b   1.000
_cell.length_c   1.000
_cell.angle_alpha   90.00
_cell.angle_beta   90.00
_cell.angle_gamma   90.00
#
_symmetry.space_group_name_H-M   'P 1'
#
loop_
_entity.id
_entity.type
_entity.pdbx_description
1 polymer ?
#
loop_
_entity_poly.entity_id
_entity_poly.type
_entity_poly.pdbx_seq_one_letter_code
_entity_poly.pdbx_strand_id
1 'polypeptide(L)'
;MLWLRKTLAAYRDWAGRLNRDGNGEPIILLNDEGVRFVEASVDHPLNETVNFQHPPTLLSLHPNLKGVVELFQVQVTRFSCGSMVVGFTVHHLVADGYATRNFLVAWGEACRGLDINPLPFHDRTIFSPRNPPKFEFEHRG
;
A
#
# COMPACT_ATOMS: atom_id res chain seq x y z
N MET A 1 -3.64 15.51 3.73
CA MET A 1 -4.47 14.81 2.72
C MET A 1 -4.14 15.14 1.26
N LEU A 2 -3.91 16.42 0.86
CA LEU A 2 -3.65 16.84 -0.53
C LEU A 2 -2.55 16.04 -1.28
N TRP A 3 -1.46 15.73 -0.59
CA TRP A 3 -0.31 15.06 -1.21
C TRP A 3 -0.56 13.59 -1.56
N LEU A 4 -1.33 12.88 -0.73
CA LEU A 4 -1.73 11.49 -1.05
C LEU A 4 -2.56 11.45 -2.33
N ARG A 5 -3.46 12.42 -2.52
CA ARG A 5 -4.22 12.58 -3.77
C ARG A 5 -3.29 12.81 -4.98
N LYS A 6 -2.28 13.69 -4.84
CA LYS A 6 -1.29 13.94 -5.91
C LYS A 6 -0.54 12.65 -6.28
N THR A 7 -0.14 11.86 -5.28
CA THR A 7 0.55 10.58 -5.51
C THR A 7 -0.36 9.53 -6.16
N LEU A 8 -1.61 9.41 -5.71
CA LEU A 8 -2.59 8.49 -6.30
C LEU A 8 -2.93 8.83 -7.76
N ALA A 9 -2.79 10.09 -8.18
CA ALA A 9 -2.92 10.44 -9.60
C ALA A 9 -1.85 9.76 -10.47
N ALA A 10 -0.63 9.57 -9.95
CA ALA A 10 0.41 8.79 -10.62
C ALA A 10 0.26 7.28 -10.40
N TYR A 11 -0.24 6.86 -9.23
CA TYR A 11 -0.42 5.46 -8.84
C TYR A 11 -1.91 5.08 -8.70
N ARG A 12 -2.67 5.15 -9.81
CA ARG A 12 -4.12 4.93 -9.77
C ARG A 12 -4.52 3.52 -9.35
N ASP A 13 -3.67 2.52 -9.58
CA ASP A 13 -3.86 1.14 -9.11
C ASP A 13 -4.30 1.08 -7.63
N TRP A 14 -3.67 1.89 -6.76
CA TRP A 14 -3.97 1.88 -5.33
C TRP A 14 -5.35 2.45 -4.99
N ALA A 15 -5.89 3.33 -5.83
CA ALA A 15 -7.22 3.90 -5.67
C ALA A 15 -8.34 3.02 -6.28
N GLY A 16 -7.99 1.87 -6.85
CA GLY A 16 -8.93 0.95 -7.48
C GLY A 16 -9.60 -0.05 -6.54
N ARG A 17 -10.21 -1.07 -7.13
CA ARG A 17 -10.76 -2.26 -6.45
C ARG A 17 -10.34 -3.54 -7.16
N LEU A 18 -10.24 -4.64 -6.43
CA LEU A 18 -10.11 -5.95 -7.03
C LEU A 18 -11.47 -6.42 -7.54
N ASN A 19 -11.46 -7.00 -8.73
CA ASN A 19 -12.61 -7.67 -9.31
C ASN A 19 -12.14 -8.88 -10.14
N ARG A 20 -13.06 -9.50 -10.86
CA ARG A 20 -12.80 -10.55 -11.84
C ARG A 20 -13.33 -10.12 -13.20
N ASP A 21 -12.63 -10.53 -14.25
CA ASP A 21 -13.11 -10.34 -15.63
C ASP A 21 -14.18 -11.39 -16.00
N GLY A 22 -14.59 -11.40 -17.27
CA GLY A 22 -15.58 -12.36 -17.78
C GLY A 22 -15.13 -13.84 -17.75
N ASN A 23 -13.83 -14.10 -17.65
CA ASN A 23 -13.25 -15.43 -17.52
C ASN A 23 -13.01 -15.82 -16.06
N GLY A 24 -13.29 -14.90 -15.12
CA GLY A 24 -13.03 -15.09 -13.70
C GLY A 24 -11.61 -14.72 -13.27
N GLU A 25 -10.77 -14.17 -14.15
CA GLU A 25 -9.39 -13.80 -13.84
C GLU A 25 -9.34 -12.53 -12.98
N PRO A 26 -8.45 -12.43 -11.97
CA PRO A 26 -8.33 -11.25 -11.13
C PRO A 26 -7.91 -10.02 -11.94
N ILE A 27 -8.65 -8.92 -11.77
CA ILE A 27 -8.34 -7.62 -12.38
C ILE A 27 -8.35 -6.51 -11.33
N ILE A 28 -7.67 -5.42 -11.65
CA ILE A 28 -7.77 -4.16 -10.91
C ILE A 28 -8.69 -3.24 -11.68
N LEU A 29 -9.82 -2.88 -11.07
CA LEU A 29 -10.68 -1.83 -11.57
C LEU A 29 -10.10 -0.47 -11.20
N LEU A 30 -9.67 0.30 -12.19
CA LEU A 30 -9.18 1.68 -12.04
C LEU A 30 -10.35 2.67 -11.92
N ASN A 31 -11.13 2.52 -10.86
CA ASN A 31 -12.38 3.24 -10.62
C ASN A 31 -12.24 4.46 -9.70
N ASP A 32 -11.03 4.78 -9.24
CA ASP A 32 -10.73 5.92 -8.36
C ASP A 32 -11.59 6.02 -7.09
N GLU A 33 -12.12 4.90 -6.59
CA GLU A 33 -12.85 4.90 -5.31
C GLU A 33 -11.95 5.24 -4.11
N GLY A 34 -10.64 5.29 -4.32
CA GLY A 34 -9.68 5.83 -3.35
C GLY A 34 -9.16 4.79 -2.37
N VAL A 35 -8.42 5.30 -1.39
CA VAL A 35 -7.75 4.55 -0.33
C VAL A 35 -8.33 4.90 1.02
N ARG A 36 -8.21 3.99 1.99
CA ARG A 36 -8.55 4.32 3.37
C ARG A 36 -7.42 5.10 4.01
N PHE A 37 -7.73 6.26 4.56
CA PHE A 37 -6.81 7.10 5.31
C PHE A 37 -7.36 7.35 6.71
N VAL A 38 -6.64 6.92 7.74
CA VAL A 38 -7.02 7.06 9.15
C VAL A 38 -6.05 8.00 9.84
N GLU A 39 -6.57 9.01 10.53
CA GLU A 39 -5.79 9.80 11.48
C GLU A 39 -6.08 9.32 12.90
N ALA A 40 -5.03 9.12 13.68
CA ALA A 40 -5.12 8.67 15.07
C ALA A 40 -4.16 9.48 15.95
N SER A 41 -4.45 9.52 17.24
CA SER A 41 -3.59 10.14 18.24
C SER A 41 -3.45 9.27 19.48
N VAL A 42 -2.32 9.41 20.16
CA VAL A 42 -2.00 8.76 21.43
C VAL A 42 -1.49 9.84 22.38
N ASP A 43 -2.13 9.98 23.53
CA ASP A 43 -1.82 11.03 24.52
C ASP A 43 -0.56 10.74 25.36
N HIS A 44 0.21 9.73 24.98
CA HIS A 44 1.45 9.29 25.61
C HIS A 44 2.62 9.30 24.63
N PRO A 45 3.87 9.38 25.11
CA PRO A 45 5.07 9.25 24.28
C PRO A 45 5.17 7.89 23.57
N LEU A 46 5.79 7.88 22.38
CA LEU A 46 5.95 6.68 21.56
C LEU A 46 6.76 5.58 22.29
N ASN A 47 7.85 5.96 22.94
CA ASN A 47 8.74 5.04 23.67
C ASN A 47 8.10 4.41 24.91
N GLU A 48 7.03 5.03 25.45
CA GLU A 48 6.26 4.51 26.59
C GLU A 48 5.07 3.65 26.13
N THR A 49 4.55 3.89 24.92
CA THR A 49 3.32 3.25 24.45
C THR A 49 3.57 2.05 23.53
N VAL A 50 4.59 2.11 22.68
CA VAL A 50 4.79 1.13 21.60
C VAL A 50 6.01 0.27 21.89
N ASN A 51 5.78 -1.03 22.06
CA ASN A 51 6.83 -2.02 22.03
C ASN A 51 6.94 -2.62 20.62
N PHE A 52 7.97 -2.23 19.87
CA PHE A 52 8.19 -2.73 18.51
C PHE A 52 8.58 -4.22 18.44
N GLN A 53 8.94 -4.84 19.57
CA GLN A 53 9.20 -6.27 19.66
C GLN A 53 7.93 -7.09 19.97
N HIS A 54 6.81 -6.42 20.24
CA HIS A 54 5.56 -7.08 20.62
C HIS A 54 4.49 -6.90 19.51
N PRO A 55 4.11 -7.97 18.79
CA PRO A 55 3.18 -7.87 17.65
C PRO A 55 1.82 -7.24 17.97
N PRO A 56 1.16 -7.52 19.13
CA PRO A 56 -0.15 -6.92 19.44
C PRO A 56 -0.17 -5.39 19.46
N THR A 57 0.88 -4.73 19.95
CA THR A 57 0.95 -3.25 19.96
C THR A 57 1.13 -2.67 18.57
N LEU A 58 1.64 -3.44 17.60
CA LEU A 58 1.78 -2.99 16.21
C LEU A 58 0.45 -3.07 15.45
N LEU A 59 -0.44 -3.98 15.83
CA LEU A 59 -1.74 -4.16 15.18
C LEU A 59 -2.68 -2.96 15.33
N SER A 60 -2.50 -2.12 16.36
CA SER A 60 -3.26 -0.89 16.54
C SER A 60 -2.70 0.31 15.79
N LEU A 61 -1.50 0.18 15.19
CA LEU A 61 -0.80 1.28 14.50
C LEU A 61 -1.02 1.27 12.99
N HIS A 62 -1.83 0.34 12.48
CA HIS A 62 -2.26 0.28 11.09
C HIS A 62 -3.79 0.10 11.00
N PRO A 63 -4.42 0.39 9.85
CA PRO A 63 -5.86 0.24 9.68
C PRO A 63 -6.35 -1.19 9.95
N ASN A 64 -7.57 -1.32 10.48
CA ASN A 64 -8.21 -2.60 10.73
C ASN A 64 -8.37 -3.42 9.42
N LEU A 65 -8.12 -4.73 9.50
CA LEU A 65 -8.14 -5.65 8.36
C LEU A 65 -9.52 -6.28 8.07
N LYS A 66 -10.54 -5.99 8.88
CA LYS A 66 -11.91 -6.51 8.66
C LYS A 66 -12.64 -5.71 7.58
N GLY A 67 -13.23 -6.44 6.63
CA GLY A 67 -14.09 -5.84 5.58
C GLY A 67 -13.35 -4.84 4.68
N VAL A 68 -12.08 -5.10 4.40
CA VAL A 68 -11.25 -4.23 3.55
C VAL A 68 -11.60 -4.46 2.09
N VAL A 69 -11.95 -3.39 1.39
CA VAL A 69 -12.19 -3.39 -0.06
C VAL A 69 -11.11 -2.59 -0.80
N GLU A 70 -10.45 -1.69 -0.08
CA GLU A 70 -9.40 -0.82 -0.58
C GLU A 70 -8.10 -1.60 -0.82
N LEU A 71 -7.42 -1.29 -1.92
CA LEU A 71 -6.15 -1.95 -2.27
C LEU A 71 -4.97 -1.44 -1.45
N PHE A 72 -5.11 -0.23 -0.91
CA PHE A 72 -4.16 0.40 -0.01
C PHE A 72 -4.92 1.07 1.14
N GLN A 73 -4.42 0.89 2.36
CA GLN A 73 -4.89 1.61 3.54
C GLN A 73 -3.70 2.15 4.30
N VAL A 74 -3.86 3.32 4.92
CA VAL A 74 -2.84 3.92 5.77
C VAL A 74 -3.45 4.56 7.01
N GLN A 75 -2.74 4.45 8.12
CA GLN A 75 -3.00 5.14 9.36
C GLN A 75 -1.79 6.01 9.71
N VAL A 76 -2.06 7.26 10.07
CA VAL A 76 -1.08 8.20 10.61
C VAL A 76 -1.40 8.42 12.08
N THR A 77 -0.57 7.89 12.97
CA THR A 77 -0.74 7.99 14.43
C THR A 77 0.26 9.00 14.99
N ARG A 78 -0.23 10.05 15.65
CA ARG A 78 0.59 11.08 16.31
C ARG A 78 0.65 10.86 17.82
N PHE A 79 1.83 10.99 18.41
CA PHE A 79 2.06 10.82 19.84
C PHE A 79 2.26 12.17 20.52
N SER A 80 1.98 12.27 21.82
CA SER A 80 2.10 13.54 22.57
C SER A 80 3.53 14.09 22.60
N CYS A 81 4.54 13.24 22.40
CA CYS A 81 5.95 13.63 22.26
C CYS A 81 6.32 14.19 20.86
N GLY A 82 5.37 14.37 19.95
CA GLY A 82 5.59 14.85 18.58
C GLY A 82 6.03 13.77 17.60
N SER A 83 6.30 12.55 18.07
CA SER A 83 6.59 11.40 17.20
C SER A 83 5.36 10.99 16.39
N MET A 84 5.61 10.31 15.26
CA MET A 84 4.57 9.86 14.36
C MET A 84 4.89 8.46 13.84
N VAL A 85 3.87 7.61 13.77
CA VAL A 85 3.93 6.29 13.11
C VAL A 85 3.02 6.30 11.89
N VAL A 86 3.54 5.80 10.78
CA VAL A 86 2.77 5.56 9.55
C VAL A 86 2.66 4.05 9.36
N GLY A 87 1.50 3.49 9.67
CA GLY A 87 1.20 2.08 9.44
C GLY A 87 0.32 1.92 8.21
N PHE A 88 0.59 0.92 7.38
CA PHE A 88 -0.15 0.71 6.14
C PHE A 88 -0.42 -0.78 5.93
N THR A 89 -1.44 -1.06 5.14
CA THR A 89 -1.78 -2.41 4.70
C THR A 89 -2.08 -2.37 3.20
N VAL A 90 -1.61 -3.37 2.46
CA VAL A 90 -1.71 -3.42 1.01
C VAL A 90 -2.24 -4.77 0.56
N HIS A 91 -3.01 -4.79 -0.51
CA HIS A 91 -3.43 -6.03 -1.14
C HIS A 91 -2.30 -6.57 -2.03
N HIS A 92 -1.64 -7.66 -1.62
CA HIS A 92 -0.40 -8.13 -2.26
C HIS A 92 -0.57 -8.65 -3.71
N LEU A 93 -1.80 -8.96 -4.15
CA LEU A 93 -2.09 -9.22 -5.57
C LEU A 93 -1.84 -8.00 -6.47
N VAL A 94 -1.82 -6.79 -5.90
CA VAL A 94 -1.68 -5.54 -6.67
C VAL A 94 -0.21 -5.23 -6.92
N ALA A 95 0.65 -5.40 -5.92
CA ALA A 95 2.05 -5.01 -6.01
C ALA A 95 2.92 -5.86 -5.09
N ASP A 96 4.18 -6.03 -5.47
CA ASP A 96 5.20 -6.59 -4.60
C ASP A 96 5.73 -5.53 -3.60
N GLY A 97 6.68 -5.95 -2.76
CA GLY A 97 7.33 -5.04 -1.80
C GLY A 97 8.09 -3.89 -2.45
N TYR A 98 8.63 -4.08 -3.66
CA TYR A 98 9.40 -3.05 -4.36
C TYR A 98 8.49 -1.95 -4.91
N ALA A 99 7.40 -2.33 -5.59
CA ALA A 99 6.38 -1.41 -6.07
C ALA A 99 5.68 -0.69 -4.91
N THR A 100 5.41 -1.40 -3.80
CA THR A 100 4.86 -0.78 -2.58
C THR A 100 5.81 0.26 -1.99
N ARG A 101 7.12 -0.05 -1.89
CA ARG A 101 8.14 0.91 -1.45
C ARG A 101 8.16 2.15 -2.32
N ASN A 102 8.12 2.00 -3.65
CA ASN A 102 8.17 3.14 -4.57
C ASN A 102 6.98 4.08 -4.39
N PHE A 103 5.78 3.54 -4.16
CA PHE A 103 4.61 4.36 -3.82
C PHE A 103 4.81 5.16 -2.53
N LEU A 104 5.33 4.53 -1.46
CA LEU A 104 5.58 5.23 -0.20
C LEU A 104 6.64 6.33 -0.34
N VAL A 105 7.68 6.09 -1.12
CA VAL A 105 8.71 7.10 -1.45
C VAL A 105 8.09 8.26 -2.22
N ALA A 106 7.34 7.97 -3.29
CA ALA A 106 6.64 8.98 -4.09
C ALA A 106 5.64 9.81 -3.25
N TRP A 107 4.99 9.19 -2.27
CA TRP A 107 4.12 9.89 -1.35
C TRP A 107 4.91 10.83 -0.42
N GLY A 108 6.07 10.39 0.08
CA GLY A 108 6.98 11.22 0.85
C GLY A 108 7.55 12.41 0.05
N GLU A 109 7.88 12.20 -1.22
CA GLU A 109 8.34 13.24 -2.15
C GLU A 109 7.25 14.28 -2.39
N ALA A 110 6.02 13.83 -2.72
CA ALA A 110 4.89 14.72 -2.90
C ALA A 110 4.61 15.54 -1.63
N CYS A 111 4.72 14.94 -0.44
CA CYS A 111 4.57 15.67 0.84
C CYS A 111 5.61 16.79 1.02
N ARG A 112 6.78 16.68 0.40
CA ARG A 112 7.84 17.70 0.41
C ARG A 112 7.73 18.70 -0.75
N GLY A 113 6.69 18.59 -1.59
CA GLY A 113 6.52 19.41 -2.77
C GLY A 113 7.44 19.03 -3.93
N LEU A 114 8.08 17.86 -3.89
CA LEU A 114 8.89 17.34 -4.97
C LEU A 114 8.02 16.67 -6.04
N ASP A 115 8.58 16.54 -7.24
CA ASP A 115 7.99 15.75 -8.31
C ASP A 115 8.25 14.26 -8.11
N ILE A 116 7.32 13.44 -8.56
CA ILE A 116 7.39 11.99 -8.47
C ILE A 116 8.30 11.50 -9.59
N ASN A 117 9.44 10.91 -9.24
CA ASN A 117 10.41 10.40 -10.21
C ASN A 117 11.16 9.17 -9.66
N PRO A 118 11.17 8.02 -10.37
CA PRO A 118 10.51 7.77 -11.65
C PRO A 118 8.99 7.67 -11.53
N LEU A 119 8.28 7.94 -12.64
CA LEU A 119 6.86 7.61 -12.73
C LEU A 119 6.67 6.09 -12.76
N PRO A 120 5.60 5.56 -12.15
CA PRO A 120 5.31 4.14 -12.19
C PRO A 120 4.98 3.66 -13.61
N PHE A 121 5.46 2.47 -13.93
CA PHE A 121 5.11 1.77 -15.16
C PHE A 121 3.97 0.78 -14.87
N HIS A 122 2.82 0.97 -15.49
CA HIS A 122 1.57 0.26 -15.16
C HIS A 122 1.23 -0.89 -16.10
N ASP A 123 1.97 -1.08 -17.20
CA ASP A 123 1.71 -2.17 -18.13
C ASP A 123 2.22 -3.50 -17.56
N ARG A 124 1.28 -4.30 -17.06
CA ARG A 124 1.55 -5.62 -16.48
C ARG A 124 1.70 -6.72 -17.53
N THR A 125 1.39 -6.45 -18.80
CA THR A 125 1.47 -7.45 -19.88
C THR A 125 2.89 -7.83 -20.25
N ILE A 126 3.88 -7.01 -19.85
CA ILE A 126 5.30 -7.31 -20.01
C ILE A 126 5.71 -8.60 -19.25
N PHE A 127 4.92 -9.00 -18.25
CA PHE A 127 5.06 -10.26 -17.52
C PHE A 127 4.12 -11.32 -18.08
N SER A 128 4.23 -11.62 -19.37
CA SER A 128 3.50 -12.73 -19.96
C SER A 128 4.13 -14.07 -19.55
N PRO A 129 3.39 -14.99 -18.91
CA PRO A 129 3.92 -16.31 -18.62
C PRO A 129 4.27 -17.05 -19.91
N ARG A 130 5.33 -17.86 -19.88
CA ARG A 130 5.71 -18.70 -21.02
C ARG A 130 4.60 -19.70 -21.31
N ASN A 131 4.33 -19.93 -22.59
CA ASN A 131 3.38 -20.94 -23.06
C ASN A 131 4.06 -21.86 -24.12
N PRO A 132 4.39 -23.13 -23.78
CA PRO A 132 4.14 -23.80 -22.51
C PRO A 132 5.07 -23.30 -21.38
N PRO A 133 4.69 -23.50 -20.10
CA PRO A 133 5.60 -23.27 -18.99
C PRO A 133 6.88 -24.11 -19.14
N LYS A 134 8.05 -23.50 -18.90
CA LYS A 134 9.35 -24.21 -18.89
C LYS A 134 9.97 -24.16 -17.50
N PHE A 135 10.04 -25.32 -16.84
CA PHE A 135 10.63 -25.46 -15.52
C PHE A 135 12.09 -25.89 -15.68
N GLU A 136 13.04 -25.09 -15.18
CA GLU A 136 14.47 -25.44 -15.24
C GLU A 136 14.93 -26.18 -13.98
N PHE A 137 14.17 -26.05 -12.89
CA PHE A 137 14.45 -26.67 -11.62
C PHE A 137 13.17 -27.29 -11.05
N GLU A 138 13.33 -28.41 -10.35
CA GLU A 138 12.25 -29.00 -9.57
C GLU A 138 12.03 -28.13 -8.32
N HIS A 139 11.02 -27.27 -8.35
CA HIS A 139 10.64 -26.46 -7.20
C HIS A 139 9.81 -27.34 -6.25
N ARG A 140 10.45 -27.91 -5.23
CA ARG A 140 9.74 -28.56 -4.11
C ARG A 140 9.26 -27.47 -3.16
N GLY A 141 7.95 -27.25 -3.14
CA GLY A 141 7.26 -26.37 -2.18
C GLY A 141 7.06 -27.03 -0.83
#